data_AF-A0A9W6FU58-F1
#
_entry.id   AF-A0A9W6FU58-F1
#
_cell.length_a   1.000
_cell.length_b   1.000
_cell.length_c   1.000
_cell.angle_alpha   90.00
_cell.angle_beta   90.00
_cell.angle_gamma   90.00
#
_symmetry.space_group_name_H-M   'P 1'
#
loop_
_entity.id
_entity.type
_entity.pdbx_description
1 polymer ?
#
loop_
_entity_poly.entity_id
_entity_poly.type
_entity_poly.pdbx_seq_one_letter_code
_entity_poly.pdbx_strand_id
1 'polypeptide(L)' 'MKCQKVIEDTWKILKLLGVDERRLRLKWISSAEGSIFAEEVRSFTQLLKELGRNPLAETNTGPESESLKATA' A
#
# COMPACT_ATOMS: atom_id res chain seq x y z
N MET A 1 22.86 4.74 -0.87
CA MET A 1 22.23 4.93 0.47
C MET A 1 21.59 3.61 0.92
N LYS A 2 21.67 3.25 2.21
CA LYS A 2 21.17 1.95 2.71
C LYS A 2 19.67 1.72 2.43
N CYS A 3 18.83 2.74 2.62
CA CYS A 3 17.38 2.63 2.37
C CYS A 3 17.03 2.35 0.91
N GLN A 4 17.67 3.04 -0.04
CA GLN A 4 17.37 2.85 -1.46
C GLN A 4 17.61 1.40 -1.89
N LYS A 5 18.75 0.81 -1.50
CA LYS A 5 19.09 -0.57 -1.82
C LYS A 5 18.08 -1.57 -1.25
N VAL A 6 17.62 -1.33 -0.02
CA VAL A 6 16.57 -2.16 0.62
C VAL A 6 15.26 -2.08 -0.14
N ILE A 7 14.84 -0.88 -0.57
CA ILE A 7 13.61 -0.70 -1.36
C ILE A 7 13.74 -1.40 -2.72
N GLU A 8 14.87 -1.26 -3.40
CA GLU A 8 15.13 -1.93 -4.68
C GLU A 8 15.04 -3.46 -4.58
N ASP A 9 15.60 -4.05 -3.54
CA ASP A 9 15.51 -5.50 -3.32
C ASP A 9 14.09 -5.91 -2.93
N THR A 10 13.37 -5.07 -2.17
CA THR A 10 11.97 -5.32 -1.82
C THR A 10 11.05 -5.32 -3.04
N TRP A 11 11.23 -4.40 -4.01
CA TRP A 11 10.47 -4.44 -5.27
C TRP A 11 10.67 -5.75 -6.03
N LYS A 12 11.91 -6.25 -6.10
CA LYS A 12 12.19 -7.56 -6.73
C LYS A 12 11.46 -8.70 -6.02
N ILE A 13 11.42 -8.67 -4.68
CA ILE A 13 10.69 -9.65 -3.88
C ILE A 13 9.18 -9.55 -4.13
N LEU A 14 8.60 -8.35 -4.15
CA LEU A 14 7.17 -8.17 -4.44
C LEU A 14 6.79 -8.75 -5.81
N LYS A 15 7.61 -8.47 -6.83
CA LYS A 15 7.43 -9.02 -8.17
C LYS A 15 7.51 -10.55 -8.18
N LEU A 16 8.44 -11.14 -7.42
CA LEU A 16 8.56 -12.60 -7.28
C LEU A 16 7.33 -13.23 -6.62
N LEU A 17 6.73 -12.54 -5.64
CA LEU A 17 5.53 -12.98 -4.93
C LEU A 17 4.22 -12.72 -5.71
N GLY A 18 4.29 -12.17 -6.92
CA GLY A 18 3.10 -11.79 -7.69
C GLY A 18 2.32 -10.60 -7.08
N VAL A 19 2.95 -9.84 -6.20
CA VAL A 19 2.39 -8.62 -5.63
C VAL A 19 2.78 -7.45 -6.51
N ASP A 20 1.79 -6.62 -6.86
CA ASP A 20 2.03 -5.41 -7.66
C ASP A 20 3.04 -4.49 -6.95
N GLU A 21 4.17 -4.22 -7.59
CA GLU A 21 5.26 -3.39 -7.08
C GLU A 21 4.81 -1.95 -6.76
N ARG A 22 3.74 -1.47 -7.40
CA ARG A 22 3.12 -0.17 -7.13
C ARG A 22 2.55 -0.06 -5.72
N ARG A 23 2.38 -1.17 -4.99
CA ARG A 23 2.01 -1.21 -3.57
C ARG A 23 3.15 -0.76 -2.64
N LEU A 24 4.36 -0.59 -3.15
CA LEU A 24 5.50 -0.02 -2.43
C LEU A 24 5.97 1.24 -3.16
N ARG A 25 6.05 2.36 -2.43
CA ARG A 25 6.48 3.65 -2.98
C ARG A 25 7.54 4.28 -2.08
N LEU A 26 8.59 4.80 -2.71
CA LEU A 26 9.63 5.59 -2.05
C LEU A 26 9.58 7.02 -2.57
N LYS A 27 9.33 7.97 -1.67
CA LYS A 27 9.40 9.40 -1.96
C LYS A 27 10.21 10.07 -0.85
N TRP A 28 11.22 10.85 -1.24
CA TRP A 28 11.97 11.70 -0.32
C TRP A 28 11.21 13.02 -0.18
N ILE A 29 10.83 13.37 1.05
CA ILE A 29 10.09 14.59 1.36
C ILE A 29 10.74 15.22 2.59
N SER A 30 11.05 16.51 2.51
CA SER A 30 11.60 17.28 3.61
C SER A 30 10.52 17.59 4.66
N SER A 31 10.94 17.85 5.90
CA SER A 31 10.01 18.24 6.98
C SER A 31 9.26 19.55 6.71
N ALA A 32 9.81 20.42 5.85
CA ALA A 32 9.17 21.68 5.45
C ALA A 32 8.10 21.50 4.34
N GLU A 33 8.02 20.33 3.71
CA GLU A 33 7.18 20.07 2.53
C GLU A 33 5.85 19.38 2.88
N GLY A 34 5.18 19.87 3.92
CA GLY A 34 3.98 19.22 4.46
C GLY A 34 2.82 19.10 3.46
N SER A 35 2.64 20.07 2.57
CA SER A 35 1.61 20.01 1.52
C SER A 35 1.90 18.90 0.51
N ILE A 36 3.16 18.74 0.11
CA ILE A 36 3.62 17.68 -0.80
C ILE A 36 3.42 16.31 -0.15
N PHE A 37 3.74 16.19 1.14
CA PHE A 37 3.47 14.97 1.91
C PHE A 37 1.99 14.60 1.91
N ALA A 38 1.11 15.56 2.20
CA ALA A 38 -0.33 15.33 2.24
C ALA A 38 -0.89 14.89 0.88
N GLU A 39 -0.41 15.49 -0.22
CA GLU A 39 -0.78 15.10 -1.58
C GLU A 39 -0.25 13.71 -1.94
N GLU A 40 1.00 13.40 -1.61
CA GLU A 40 1.60 12.09 -1.85
C GLU A 40 0.82 10.99 -1.13
N VAL A 41 0.49 11.16 0.15
CA VAL A 41 -0.33 10.21 0.92
C VAL A 41 -1.71 10.03 0.31
N ARG A 42 -2.37 11.13 -0.10
CA ARG A 42 -3.70 11.08 -0.72
C ARG A 42 -3.67 10.31 -2.04
N SER A 43 -2.71 10.63 -2.92
CA SER A 43 -2.56 9.98 -4.22
C SER A 43 -2.21 8.49 -4.09
N PHE A 44 -1.33 8.15 -3.15
CA PHE A 44 -0.93 6.77 -2.89
C PHE A 44 -2.08 5.95 -2.31
N THR A 45 -2.85 6.52 -1.40
CA THR A 45 -4.07 5.88 -0.87
C THR A 45 -5.10 5.64 -1.96
N GLN A 46 -5.27 6.59 -2.88
CA GLN A 46 -6.17 6.44 -4.02
C GLN A 46 -5.72 5.30 -4.95
N LEU A 47 -4.43 5.24 -5.27
CA LEU A 47 -3.85 4.12 -6.02
C LEU A 47 -4.10 2.78 -5.31
N LEU A 48 -3.90 2.68 -4.00
CA LEU A 48 -4.13 1.43 -3.26
C LEU A 48 -5.60 1.00 -3.32
N LYS A 49 -6.56 1.95 -3.31
CA LYS A 49 -7.98 1.64 -3.51
C LYS A 49 -8.26 1.08 -4.91
N GLU A 50 -7.64 1.65 -5.93
CA GLU A 50 -7.77 1.20 -7.33
C GLU A 50 -7.15 -0.18 -7.56
N LEU A 51 -6.02 -0.47 -6.91
CA LEU A 51 -5.38 -1.80 -6.92
C LEU A 51 -6.21 -2.87 -6.19
N GLY A 52 -7.21 -2.44 -5.41
CA GLY A 52 -8.10 -3.33 -4.68
C GLY A 52 -7.42 -4.09 -3.54
N ARG A 53 -8.06 -5.18 -3.12
CA ARG A 53 -7.66 -5.97 -1.95
C ARG A 53 -6.23 -6.52 -2.10
N ASN A 54 -5.50 -6.56 -0.98
CA ASN A 54 -4.15 -7.10 -0.94
C ASN A 54 -4.14 -8.59 -1.37
N PRO A 55 -3.33 -8.99 -2.37
CA PRO A 55 -3.21 -10.39 -2.80
C PRO A 55 -2.76 -11.37 -1.72
N LEU A 56 -2.06 -10.87 -0.69
CA LEU A 56 -1.57 -11.66 0.44
C LEU A 56 -2.52 -11.66 1.65
N ALA A 57 -3.68 -11.00 1.54
CA ALA A 57 -4.64 -10.99 2.63
C ALA A 57 -5.35 -12.35 2.71
N GLU A 58 -5.03 -13.12 3.74
CA GLU A 58 -5.77 -14.32 4.19
C GLU A 58 -7.28 -14.10 4.06
N THR A 59 -7.99 -15.07 3.47
CA THR A 59 -9.46 -15.15 3.51
C THR A 59 -9.93 -15.59 4.90
N ASN A 60 -9.51 -14.88 5.95
CA ASN A 60 -10.26 -14.90 7.20
C ASN A 60 -11.39 -13.86 7.08
N THR A 61 -12.39 -14.19 6.25
CA THR A 61 -13.76 -13.75 6.54
C THR A 61 -14.18 -14.48 7.80
N GLY A 62 -13.73 -13.97 8.95
CA GLY A 62 -14.40 -14.28 10.21
C GLY A 62 -15.85 -13.78 10.13
N PRO A 63 -16.79 -14.44 10.83
CA PRO A 63 -18.22 -14.15 10.75
C PRO A 63 -18.61 -12.69 11.07
N GLU A 64 -17.70 -11.90 11.64
CA GLU A 64 -17.92 -10.50 11.99
C GLU A 64 -18.02 -9.54 10.77
N SER A 65 -17.46 -9.92 9.61
CA SER A 65 -17.45 -9.05 8.42
C SER A 65 -18.76 -9.04 7.62
N GLU A 66 -19.66 -10.00 7.84
CA GLU A 66 -21.00 -10.06 7.25
C GLU A 66 -22.04 -9.30 8.09
N SER A 67 -21.90 -9.31 9.42
CA SER A 67 -22.80 -8.58 10.33
C SER A 67 -22.79 -7.06 10.15
N LEU A 68 -21.71 -6.48 9.60
CA LEU A 68 -21.65 -5.05 9.28
C LEU A 68 -22.36 -4.69 7.96
N LYS A 69 -22.66 -5.67 7.09
CA LYS A 69 -23.41 -5.42 5.84
C LYS A 69 -24.92 -5.56 6.01
N ALA A 70 -25.40 -6.15 7.12
CA ALA A 70 -26.82 -6.40 7.37
C ALA A 70 -27.57 -5.25 8.07
N THR A 71 -26.90 -4.12 8.33
CA THR A 71 -27.51 -2.96 9.01
C THR A 71 -27.49 -1.68 8.15
N ALA A 72 -27.42 -1.83 6.82
CA ALA A 72 -27.57 -0.72 5.87
C ALA A 72 -28.68 -1.03 4.86
#